data_AF-A0AAV4D0S3-F1
#
_entry.id   AF-A0AAV4D0S3-F1
#
_cell.length_a   1.000
_cell.length_b   1.000
_cell.length_c   1.000
_cell.angle_alpha   90.00
_cell.angle_beta   90.00
_cell.angle_gamma   90.00
#
_symmetry.space_group_name_H-M   'P 1'
#
loop_
_entity.id
_entity.type
_entity.pdbx_description
1 polymer ?
#
loop_
_entity_poly.entity_id
_entity_poly.type
_entity_poly.pdbx_seq_one_letter_code
_entity_poly.pdbx_strand_id
1 'polypeptide(L)'
;MESHYCRANTKNEFLAPELNLTTMYNMYVSEMAADKKKPASRSLYNNIFKSLGLKFFALKKDACGICLRKMKENPKDESFLTMYQKHMDEKVKVRQVKEEAKKMASENPKICAAMFDLQQVIHHSSIFYKRRLANYNFTIFDLQS
;
A
#
# COMPACT_ATOMS: atom_id res chain seq x y z
N MET A 1 8.42 1.63 -5.77
CA MET A 1 7.60 0.70 -4.95
C MET A 1 6.19 0.68 -5.51
N GLU A 2 5.92 -0.27 -6.41
CA GLU A 2 4.69 -0.27 -7.20
C GLU A 2 3.48 -0.74 -6.38
N SER A 3 2.65 0.26 -6.10
CA SER A 3 1.19 0.21 -6.16
C SER A 3 0.45 -1.08 -5.74
N HIS A 4 -0.15 -1.02 -4.55
CA HIS A 4 -1.40 -1.72 -4.26
C HIS A 4 -2.54 -1.00 -4.98
N TYR A 5 -3.26 -1.71 -5.86
CA TYR A 5 -4.53 -1.48 -6.59
C TYR A 5 -5.04 -0.05 -6.83
N CYS A 6 -4.98 0.87 -5.88
CA CYS A 6 -5.39 2.27 -6.03
C CYS A 6 -4.25 3.24 -6.35
N ARG A 7 -2.99 2.83 -6.26
CA ARG A 7 -1.83 3.73 -6.39
C ARG A 7 -1.29 3.86 -7.81
N ALA A 8 -1.53 2.86 -8.67
CA ALA A 8 -1.14 2.89 -10.08
C ALA A 8 -1.83 4.04 -10.83
N ASN A 9 -3.01 4.43 -10.37
CA ASN A 9 -3.83 5.45 -11.02
C ASN A 9 -3.74 6.84 -10.37
N THR A 10 -2.80 7.09 -9.45
CA THR A 10 -2.66 8.42 -8.81
C THR A 10 -1.33 9.08 -9.12
N LYS A 11 -1.36 10.35 -9.52
CA LYS A 11 -0.16 11.21 -9.68
C LYS A 11 0.46 11.63 -8.32
N ASN A 12 -0.32 11.53 -7.24
CA ASN A 12 0.06 10.98 -5.93
C ASN A 12 1.54 10.75 -5.57
N GLU A 13 2.30 11.72 -5.09
CA GLU A 13 3.58 11.45 -4.39
C GLU A 13 3.36 11.26 -2.88
N PHE A 14 4.01 10.24 -2.30
CA PHE A 14 3.80 9.86 -0.90
C PHE A 14 5.07 10.03 -0.06
N LEU A 15 4.98 10.91 0.93
CA LEU A 15 6.02 11.14 1.95
C LEU A 15 5.95 10.07 3.04
N ALA A 16 7.04 9.93 3.78
CA ALA A 16 7.19 8.94 4.84
C ALA A 16 6.11 9.09 5.95
N PRO A 17 5.63 7.98 6.54
CA PRO A 17 4.52 7.97 7.50
C PRO A 17 4.80 8.71 8.81
N GLU A 18 6.07 8.88 9.18
CA GLU A 18 6.51 9.62 10.36
C GLU A 18 6.42 11.15 10.17
N LEU A 19 6.33 11.61 8.92
CA LEU A 19 6.17 13.01 8.61
C LEU A 19 4.70 13.41 8.70
N ASN A 20 4.48 14.65 9.10
CA ASN A 20 3.18 15.31 8.98
C ASN A 20 3.40 16.77 8.58
N LEU A 21 2.31 17.45 8.22
CA LEU A 21 2.38 18.81 7.67
C LEU A 21 2.99 19.81 8.67
N THR A 22 2.83 19.58 9.97
CA THR A 22 3.42 20.42 11.02
C THR A 22 4.91 20.17 11.16
N THR A 23 5.33 18.91 11.22
CA THR A 23 6.77 18.56 11.26
C THR A 23 7.49 19.11 10.04
N MET A 24 6.94 18.91 8.84
CA MET A 24 7.52 19.41 7.59
C MET A 24 7.61 20.94 7.56
N TYR A 25 6.59 21.64 8.04
CA TYR A 25 6.64 23.11 8.13
C TYR A 25 7.69 23.59 9.13
N ASN A 26 7.82 22.92 10.28
CA ASN A 26 8.83 23.25 11.28
C ASN A 26 10.26 23.05 10.74
N MET A 27 10.48 21.98 9.96
CA MET A 27 11.74 21.74 9.26
C MET A 27 12.02 22.86 8.25
N TYR A 28 11.04 23.23 7.43
CA TYR A 28 11.15 24.36 6.49
C TYR A 28 11.49 25.69 7.20
N VAL A 29 10.83 26.00 8.30
CA VAL A 29 11.12 27.21 9.09
C VAL A 29 12.55 27.19 9.63
N SER A 30 13.01 26.03 10.10
CA SER A 30 14.37 25.87 10.62
C SER A 30 15.42 26.06 9.53
N GLU A 31 15.17 25.52 8.33
CA GLU A 31 16.02 25.68 7.15
C GLU A 31 16.07 27.15 6.68
N MET A 32 14.92 27.83 6.63
CA MET A 32 14.89 29.27 6.29
C MET A 32 15.63 30.12 7.33
N ALA A 33 15.53 29.79 8.61
CA ALA A 33 16.27 30.47 9.66
C ALA A 33 17.79 30.28 9.53
N ALA A 34 18.25 29.07 9.21
CA ALA A 34 19.67 28.79 8.94
C ALA A 34 20.19 29.61 7.75
N ASP A 35 19.36 29.77 6.72
CA ASP A 35 19.62 30.57 5.53
C ASP A 35 19.44 32.10 5.74
N LYS A 36 19.08 32.54 6.95
CA LYS A 36 18.73 33.94 7.28
C LYS A 36 17.60 34.50 6.40
N LYS A 37 16.68 33.65 5.94
CA LYS A 37 15.50 34.01 5.14
C LYS A 37 14.25 34.00 6.02
N LYS A 38 13.27 34.84 5.65
CA LYS A 38 11.95 34.83 6.29
C LYS A 38 11.10 33.70 5.72
N PRO A 39 10.54 32.80 6.56
CA PRO A 39 9.68 31.74 6.07
C PRO A 39 8.33 32.28 5.59
N ALA A 40 7.75 31.58 4.61
CA ALA A 40 6.38 31.81 4.17
C ALA A 40 5.37 31.47 5.28
N SER A 41 4.16 32.04 5.15
CA SER A 41 3.05 31.71 6.05
C SER A 41 2.67 30.24 5.94
N ARG A 42 2.20 29.66 7.06
CA ARG A 42 1.74 28.27 7.08
C ARG A 42 0.64 28.00 6.04
N SER A 43 -0.24 28.97 5.81
CA SER A 43 -1.31 28.88 4.82
C SER A 43 -0.75 28.72 3.41
N LEU A 44 0.21 29.57 3.02
CA LEU A 44 0.84 29.47 1.69
C LEU A 44 1.60 28.15 1.53
N TYR A 45 2.36 27.74 2.55
CA TYR A 45 3.04 26.45 2.55
C TYR A 45 2.08 25.27 2.33
N ASN A 46 0.95 25.25 3.05
CA ASN A 46 -0.05 24.19 2.92
C ASN A 46 -0.69 24.17 1.53
N ASN A 47 -0.91 25.33 0.90
CA ASN A 47 -1.46 25.42 -0.45
C ASN A 47 -0.48 24.86 -1.48
N ILE A 48 0.80 25.22 -1.38
CA ILE A 48 1.87 24.69 -2.24
C ILE A 48 2.00 23.17 -2.05
N PHE A 49 2.00 22.70 -0.80
CA PHE A 49 2.06 21.26 -0.50
C PHE A 49 0.94 20.47 -1.21
N LYS A 50 -0.28 21.01 -1.19
CA LYS A 50 -1.43 20.40 -1.88
C LYS A 50 -1.30 20.47 -3.40
N SER A 51 -0.82 21.59 -3.96
CA SER A 51 -0.68 21.74 -5.42
C SER A 51 0.39 20.83 -6.00
N LEU A 52 1.41 20.47 -5.21
CA LEU A 52 2.42 19.47 -5.57
C LEU A 52 1.88 18.03 -5.57
N GLY A 53 0.64 17.81 -5.11
CA GLY A 53 0.08 16.46 -5.01
C GLY A 53 0.79 15.60 -3.97
N LEU A 54 1.40 16.20 -2.95
CA LEU A 54 2.06 15.46 -1.87
C LEU A 54 1.03 14.92 -0.87
N LYS A 55 1.21 13.68 -0.43
CA LYS A 55 0.41 13.05 0.63
C LYS A 55 1.31 12.33 1.62
N PHE A 56 0.88 12.23 2.88
CA PHE A 56 1.57 11.37 3.84
C PHE A 56 1.16 9.92 3.61
N PHE A 57 2.13 9.02 3.60
CA PHE A 57 1.87 7.60 3.51
C PHE A 57 1.09 7.15 4.74
N ALA A 58 -0.17 6.75 4.55
CA ALA A 58 -0.88 5.97 5.55
C ALA A 58 -0.67 4.48 5.25
N LEU A 59 -0.22 3.73 6.25
CA LEU A 59 -0.33 2.28 6.25
C LEU A 59 -1.83 1.93 6.19
N LYS A 60 -2.32 1.63 4.99
CA LYS A 60 -3.72 1.24 4.81
C LYS A 60 -3.96 -0.10 5.52
N LYS A 61 -5.21 -0.29 5.94
CA LYS A 61 -5.78 -1.60 6.27
C LYS A 61 -5.41 -2.57 5.11
N ASP A 62 -5.07 -3.81 5.45
CA ASP A 62 -4.69 -4.89 4.50
C ASP A 62 -3.22 -4.93 4.01
N ALA A 63 -2.29 -4.28 4.71
CA ALA A 63 -0.85 -4.38 4.42
C ALA A 63 -0.18 -5.70 4.91
N CYS A 64 0.10 -6.66 4.02
CA CYS A 64 0.83 -7.91 4.34
C CYS A 64 1.97 -7.73 5.39
N GLY A 65 2.01 -8.61 6.42
CA GLY A 65 2.98 -8.53 7.51
C GLY A 65 4.45 -8.57 7.06
N ILE A 66 4.78 -9.34 6.02
CA ILE A 66 6.14 -9.42 5.45
C ILE A 66 6.52 -8.06 4.82
N CYS A 67 5.63 -7.49 4.00
CA CYS A 67 5.82 -6.16 3.41
C CYS A 67 5.93 -5.07 4.48
N LEU A 68 5.09 -5.16 5.51
CA LEU A 68 5.06 -4.21 6.61
C LEU A 68 6.38 -4.22 7.38
N ARG A 69 6.88 -5.43 7.68
CA ARG A 69 8.17 -5.64 8.34
C ARG A 69 9.32 -5.07 7.50
N LYS A 70 9.37 -5.37 6.19
CA LYS A 70 10.39 -4.82 5.30
C LYS A 70 10.37 -3.28 5.28
N MET A 71 9.18 -2.68 5.29
CA MET A 71 9.02 -1.23 5.27
C MET A 71 9.41 -0.55 6.59
N LYS A 72 8.98 -1.10 7.74
CA LYS A 72 9.19 -0.46 9.05
C LYS A 72 10.56 -0.72 9.64
N GLU A 73 11.01 -1.96 9.58
CA GLU A 73 12.23 -2.40 10.27
C GLU A 73 13.46 -2.31 9.36
N ASN A 74 13.26 -2.21 8.03
CA ASN A 74 14.30 -2.32 7.02
C ASN A 74 15.38 -3.37 7.35
N PRO A 75 14.98 -4.62 7.64
CA PRO A 75 15.92 -5.66 8.05
C PRO A 75 16.95 -5.90 6.94
N LYS A 76 18.20 -6.08 7.38
CA LYS A 76 19.36 -6.46 6.56
C LYS A 76 19.70 -7.95 6.66
N ASP A 77 18.94 -8.69 7.47
CA ASP A 77 19.08 -10.14 7.60
C ASP A 77 18.83 -10.84 6.26
N GLU A 78 19.81 -11.60 5.80
CA GLU A 78 19.80 -12.28 4.51
C GLU A 78 18.66 -13.31 4.41
N SER A 79 18.35 -13.97 5.54
CA SER A 79 17.25 -14.94 5.60
C SER A 79 15.90 -14.28 5.32
N PHE A 80 15.67 -13.11 5.91
CA PHE A 80 14.48 -12.32 5.66
C PHE A 80 14.45 -11.73 4.24
N LEU A 81 15.58 -11.26 3.71
CA LEU A 81 15.63 -10.73 2.34
C LEU A 81 15.28 -11.82 1.31
N THR A 82 15.76 -13.04 1.51
CA THR A 82 15.42 -14.21 0.67
C THR A 82 13.92 -14.53 0.77
N MET A 83 13.37 -14.56 1.99
CA MET A 83 11.93 -14.76 2.22
C MET A 83 11.09 -13.66 1.55
N TYR A 84 11.53 -12.40 1.65
CA TYR A 84 10.87 -11.25 1.05
C TYR A 84 10.90 -11.32 -0.47
N GLN A 85 12.03 -11.70 -1.07
CA GLN A 85 12.15 -11.85 -2.51
C GLN A 85 11.19 -12.94 -3.02
N LYS A 86 11.19 -14.11 -2.39
CA LYS A 86 10.25 -15.19 -2.72
C LYS A 86 8.79 -14.73 -2.64
N HIS A 87 8.43 -13.99 -1.59
CA HIS A 87 7.11 -13.41 -1.44
C HIS A 87 6.74 -12.45 -2.59
N MET A 88 7.69 -11.63 -3.06
CA MET A 88 7.48 -10.73 -4.20
C MET A 88 7.31 -11.50 -5.51
N ASP A 89 8.12 -12.53 -5.74
CA ASP A 89 8.05 -13.37 -6.93
C ASP A 89 6.71 -14.12 -7.01
N GLU A 90 6.26 -14.70 -5.89
CA GLU A 90 4.95 -15.35 -5.78
C GLU A 90 3.81 -14.37 -6.06
N LYS A 91 3.91 -13.14 -5.53
CA LYS A 91 2.92 -12.08 -5.76
C LYS A 91 2.81 -11.73 -7.25
N VAL A 92 3.93 -11.64 -7.96
CA VAL A 92 3.95 -11.38 -9.41
C VAL A 92 3.35 -12.57 -10.16
N LYS A 93 3.77 -13.79 -9.83
CA LYS A 93 3.31 -15.03 -10.46
C LYS A 93 1.79 -15.20 -10.33
N VAL A 94 1.23 -15.01 -9.14
CA VAL A 94 -0.23 -15.13 -8.90
C VAL A 94 -1.01 -14.10 -9.72
N ARG A 95 -0.48 -12.88 -9.87
CA ARG A 95 -1.10 -11.85 -10.72
C ARG A 95 -1.08 -12.25 -12.18
N GLN A 96 0.03 -12.78 -12.69
CA GLN A 96 0.14 -13.24 -14.07
C GLN A 96 -0.86 -14.37 -14.35
N VAL A 97 -0.91 -15.39 -13.48
CA VAL A 97 -1.87 -16.51 -13.61
C VAL A 97 -3.31 -16.01 -13.60
N LYS A 98 -3.63 -15.02 -12.76
CA LYS A 98 -4.97 -14.42 -12.73
C LYS A 98 -5.31 -13.72 -14.06
N GLU A 99 -4.41 -12.91 -14.60
CA GLU A 99 -4.64 -12.21 -15.87
C GLU A 99 -4.75 -13.19 -17.05
N GLU A 100 -3.93 -14.25 -17.06
CA GLU A 100 -4.01 -15.33 -18.04
C GLU A 100 -5.34 -16.08 -17.95
N ALA A 101 -5.78 -16.44 -16.74
CA ALA A 101 -7.08 -17.10 -16.52
C ALA A 101 -8.24 -16.22 -16.97
N LYS A 102 -8.19 -14.92 -16.68
CA LYS A 102 -9.19 -13.95 -17.13
C LYS A 102 -9.22 -13.85 -18.66
N LYS A 103 -8.05 -13.80 -19.31
CA LYS A 103 -7.93 -13.76 -20.77
C LYS A 103 -8.50 -15.02 -21.42
N MET A 104 -8.10 -16.20 -20.94
CA MET A 104 -8.59 -17.49 -21.45
C MET A 104 -10.11 -17.62 -21.33
N ALA A 105 -10.66 -17.19 -20.19
CA ALA A 105 -12.10 -17.16 -20.00
C ALA A 105 -12.79 -16.17 -20.96
N SER A 106 -12.23 -14.98 -21.18
CA SER A 106 -12.83 -14.01 -22.11
C SER A 106 -12.82 -14.46 -23.58
N GLU A 107 -11.81 -15.24 -23.99
CA GLU A 107 -11.64 -15.70 -25.37
C GLU A 107 -12.43 -16.99 -25.67
N ASN A 108 -12.70 -17.81 -24.65
CA ASN A 108 -13.38 -19.09 -24.80
C ASN A 108 -14.61 -19.20 -23.87
N PRO A 109 -15.84 -19.12 -24.42
CA PRO A 109 -17.07 -19.25 -23.63
C PRO A 109 -17.23 -20.58 -22.88
N LYS A 110 -16.43 -21.61 -23.20
CA LYS A 110 -16.43 -22.89 -22.49
C LYS A 110 -15.55 -22.90 -21.24
N ILE A 111 -14.74 -21.86 -21.03
CA ILE A 111 -13.82 -21.73 -19.89
C ILE A 111 -14.38 -20.68 -18.94
N CYS A 112 -14.70 -21.08 -17.70
CA CYS A 112 -15.04 -20.15 -16.62
C CYS A 112 -13.82 -19.94 -15.72
N ALA A 113 -13.48 -18.68 -15.45
CA ALA A 113 -12.47 -18.32 -14.47
C ALA A 113 -13.15 -17.78 -13.22
N ALA A 114 -13.17 -18.56 -12.15
CA ALA A 114 -13.72 -18.15 -10.87
C ALA A 114 -12.61 -17.62 -9.95
N MET A 115 -12.88 -16.52 -9.25
CA MET A 115 -12.08 -16.09 -8.11
C MET A 115 -12.91 -16.22 -6.84
N PHE A 116 -12.23 -16.67 -5.78
CA PHE A 116 -12.77 -16.62 -4.43
C PHE A 116 -12.18 -15.43 -3.69
N ASP A 117 -13.04 -14.63 -3.07
CA ASP A 117 -12.65 -13.65 -2.08
C ASP A 117 -13.05 -14.15 -0.70
N LEU A 118 -12.09 -14.10 0.22
CA LEU A 118 -12.38 -14.26 1.63
C LEU A 118 -12.45 -12.85 2.16
N GLN A 119 -13.65 -12.28 2.13
CA GLN A 119 -13.85 -10.89 2.56
C GLN A 119 -13.20 -10.70 3.94
N GLN A 120 -12.23 -9.80 3.98
CA GLN A 120 -11.13 -9.87 4.93
C GLN A 120 -11.58 -9.58 6.37
N VAL A 121 -11.59 -10.62 7.21
CA VAL A 121 -11.39 -10.52 8.66
C VAL A 121 -9.89 -10.44 8.99
N ILE A 122 -9.00 -10.32 8.00
CA ILE A 122 -7.54 -10.33 8.23
C ILE A 122 -7.06 -8.97 8.78
N HIS A 123 -6.99 -8.83 10.09
CA HIS A 123 -6.32 -7.73 10.77
C HIS A 123 -4.86 -8.13 11.13
N HIS A 124 -3.89 -7.22 11.06
CA HIS A 124 -2.48 -7.56 11.41
C HIS A 124 -2.25 -7.93 12.88
N SER A 125 -3.24 -7.65 13.73
CA SER A 125 -3.17 -7.96 15.14
C SER A 125 -3.80 -9.33 15.41
N SER A 126 -3.00 -10.25 15.93
CA SER A 126 -3.46 -11.56 16.40
C SER A 126 -4.56 -11.45 17.48
N ILE A 127 -4.60 -10.32 18.21
CA ILE A 127 -5.60 -10.03 19.25
C ILE A 127 -7.00 -9.86 18.64
N PHE A 128 -7.10 -9.35 17.40
CA PHE A 128 -8.38 -9.12 16.74
C PHE A 128 -9.16 -10.43 16.52
N TYR A 129 -8.46 -11.51 16.13
CA TYR A 129 -9.08 -12.82 15.86
C TYR A 129 -9.37 -13.62 17.13
N LYS A 130 -8.61 -13.40 18.21
CA LYS A 130 -8.83 -14.12 19.48
C LYS A 130 -10.08 -13.64 20.23
N ARG A 131 -10.61 -12.46 19.89
CA ARG A 131 -11.69 -11.79 20.66
C ARG A 131 -13.03 -11.67 19.93
N ARG A 132 -13.08 -11.82 18.60
CA ARG A 132 -14.33 -11.73 17.83
C ARG A 132 -14.56 -13.02 17.06
N LEU A 133 -15.80 -13.50 17.06
CA LEU A 133 -16.24 -14.57 16.16
C LEU A 133 -15.97 -14.13 14.72
N ALA A 134 -15.01 -14.76 14.05
CA ALA A 134 -14.65 -14.45 12.68
C ALA A 134 -15.62 -15.18 11.74
N ASN A 135 -16.56 -14.44 11.14
CA ASN A 135 -17.35 -14.97 10.03
C ASN A 135 -16.54 -14.83 8.74
N TYR A 136 -16.12 -15.97 8.19
CA TYR A 136 -15.47 -16.02 6.89
C TYR A 136 -16.56 -16.11 5.82
N ASN A 137 -16.83 -14.98 5.16
CA ASN A 137 -17.67 -14.98 3.98
C ASN A 137 -16.85 -15.53 2.83
N PHE A 138 -17.17 -16.75 2.40
CA PHE A 138 -16.60 -17.35 1.19
C PHE A 138 -17.41 -16.89 -0.01
N THR A 139 -16.93 -15.88 -0.71
CA THR A 139 -17.60 -15.36 -1.91
C THR A 139 -16.88 -15.88 -3.15
N ILE A 140 -17.64 -16.37 -4.12
CA ILE A 140 -17.14 -16.77 -5.43
C ILE A 140 -17.70 -15.77 -6.45
N PHE A 141 -16.84 -15.27 -7.33
CA PHE A 141 -17.25 -14.42 -8.43
C PHE A 141 -16.62 -14.88 -9.74
N ASP A 142 -17.37 -14.73 -10.83
CA ASP A 142 -16.88 -14.97 -12.18
C ASP A 142 -16.03 -13.77 -12.63
N LEU A 143 -14.83 -14.05 -13.15
CA LEU A 143 -13.91 -13.03 -13.65
C LEU A 143 -14.29 -12.48 -15.03
N GLN A 144 -15.24 -13.09 -15.74
CA GLN A 144 -15.73 -12.60 -17.03
C GLN A 144 -16.70 -11.43 -16.91
N SER A 145 -17.40 -11.29 -15.77
CA SER A 145 -18.45 -10.27 -15.56
C SER A 145 -17.91 -8.88 -15.23
#